data_AF-A0A524ITC3-F1
#
_entry.id   AF-A0A524ITC3-F1
#
_cell.length_a   1.000
_cell.length_b   1.000
_cell.length_c   1.000
_cell.angle_alpha   90.00
_cell.angle_beta   90.00
_cell.angle_gamma   90.00
#
_symmetry.space_group_name_H-M   'P 1'
#
loop_
_entity.id
_entity.type
_entity.pdbx_description
1 polymer ?
#
loop_
_entity_poly.entity_id
_entity_poly.type
_entity_poly.pdbx_seq_one_letter_code
_entity_poly.pdbx_strand_id
1 'polypeptide(L)'
;MDTNTILSAESLSQLWGELAQDDQVPDWYELTEHGELIMSPKPSNRHQRLCTEIAFQLRSQLGGEAVVEAAVLTTSAGVRVPDVVWMPQEKWSVSHTTQDLLQAPDLVVEVLSPGNRQTEINHKIQAYLASGIQEVLVVGLTGKMEFHRQDGVHSTSALNITLTLPSHLFQ
;
A
#
# COMPACT_ATOMS: atom_id res chain seq x y z
N MET A 1 -6.23 19.19 -23.13
CA MET A 1 -6.34 19.28 -21.66
C MET A 1 -4.93 19.28 -21.14
N ASP A 2 -4.56 20.24 -20.32
CA ASP A 2 -3.20 20.33 -19.80
C ASP A 2 -2.92 19.09 -18.94
N THR A 3 -2.04 18.21 -19.43
CA THR A 3 -1.63 16.94 -18.78
C THR A 3 -0.81 17.15 -17.50
N ASN A 4 -0.92 18.33 -16.87
CA ASN A 4 -0.08 18.75 -15.75
C ASN A 4 -0.91 19.21 -14.54
N THR A 5 -2.24 19.04 -14.58
CA THR A 5 -3.10 19.36 -13.43
C THR A 5 -3.18 18.16 -12.50
N ILE A 6 -2.85 18.37 -11.22
CA ILE A 6 -3.08 17.37 -10.17
C ILE A 6 -4.59 17.28 -9.94
N LEU A 7 -5.12 16.06 -9.93
CA LEU A 7 -6.54 15.80 -9.68
C LEU A 7 -6.86 15.90 -8.19
N SER A 8 -8.09 16.31 -7.87
CA SER A 8 -8.57 16.29 -6.50
C SER A 8 -8.78 14.85 -6.02
N ALA A 9 -8.83 14.65 -4.69
CA ALA A 9 -9.16 13.37 -4.08
C ALA A 9 -10.51 12.80 -4.59
N GLU A 10 -11.51 13.67 -4.75
CA GLU A 10 -12.83 13.31 -5.27
C GLU A 10 -12.75 12.87 -6.74
N SER A 11 -12.03 13.62 -7.58
CA SER A 11 -11.86 13.28 -9.00
C SER A 11 -11.06 11.98 -9.19
N LEU A 12 -10.01 11.75 -8.40
CA LEU A 12 -9.26 10.48 -8.41
C LEU A 12 -10.13 9.31 -7.97
N SER A 13 -10.94 9.50 -6.92
CA SER A 13 -11.85 8.46 -6.44
C SER A 13 -12.88 8.11 -7.50
N GLN A 14 -13.48 9.11 -8.14
CA GLN A 14 -14.44 8.88 -9.21
C GLN A 14 -13.79 8.15 -10.40
N LEU A 15 -12.62 8.60 -10.85
CA LEU A 15 -11.89 7.95 -11.93
C LEU A 15 -11.55 6.49 -11.60
N TRP A 16 -11.13 6.21 -10.35
CA TRP A 16 -10.87 4.86 -9.89
C TRP A 16 -12.12 3.96 -10.02
N GLY A 17 -13.28 4.46 -9.57
CA GLY A 17 -14.56 3.74 -9.68
C GLY A 17 -15.01 3.52 -11.12
N GLU A 18 -14.79 4.48 -12.00
CA GLU A 18 -15.08 4.35 -13.45
C GLU A 18 -14.21 3.26 -14.08
N LEU A 19 -12.90 3.27 -13.82
CA LEU A 19 -11.96 2.27 -14.35
C LEU A 19 -12.25 0.86 -13.82
N ALA A 20 -12.69 0.72 -12.56
CA ALA A 20 -13.04 -0.56 -11.97
C ALA A 20 -14.27 -1.24 -12.64
N GLN A 21 -15.03 -0.52 -13.46
CA GLN A 21 -16.15 -1.05 -14.24
C GLN A 21 -15.82 -1.21 -15.74
N ASP A 22 -14.59 -0.89 -16.16
CA ASP A 22 -14.15 -0.99 -17.54
C ASP A 22 -13.41 -2.31 -17.78
N ASP A 23 -14.07 -3.26 -18.45
CA ASP A 23 -13.51 -4.58 -18.81
C ASP A 23 -12.26 -4.52 -19.70
N GLN A 24 -11.91 -3.34 -20.25
CA GLN A 24 -10.68 -3.14 -21.03
C GLN A 24 -9.47 -2.78 -20.16
N VAL A 25 -9.69 -2.39 -18.92
CA VAL A 25 -8.63 -2.02 -17.97
C VAL A 25 -8.27 -3.25 -17.14
N PRO A 26 -7.00 -3.66 -17.08
CA PRO A 26 -6.61 -4.80 -16.25
C PRO A 26 -6.75 -4.47 -14.77
N ASP A 27 -7.10 -5.45 -13.93
CA ASP A 27 -7.32 -5.25 -12.48
C ASP A 27 -6.09 -4.78 -11.67
N TRP A 28 -4.87 -4.89 -12.21
CA TRP A 28 -3.63 -4.55 -11.52
C TRP A 28 -3.09 -3.19 -11.95
N TYR A 29 -3.65 -2.13 -11.37
CA TYR A 29 -3.25 -0.76 -11.64
C TYR A 29 -3.20 0.09 -10.39
N GLU A 30 -2.43 1.16 -10.50
CA GLU A 30 -2.44 2.32 -9.61
C GLU A 30 -2.78 3.57 -10.45
N LEU A 31 -3.02 4.70 -9.78
CA LEU A 31 -3.17 6.00 -10.43
C LEU A 31 -2.14 6.98 -9.90
N THR A 32 -1.50 7.75 -10.79
CA THR A 32 -0.75 8.94 -10.40
C THR A 32 -1.67 10.01 -9.82
N GLU A 33 -1.10 11.05 -9.23
CA GLU A 33 -1.80 12.26 -8.82
C GLU A 33 -2.45 13.02 -10.01
N HIS A 34 -2.07 12.70 -11.24
CA HIS A 34 -2.64 13.23 -12.47
C HIS A 34 -3.73 12.32 -13.08
N GLY A 35 -4.02 11.17 -12.46
CA GLY A 35 -4.99 10.19 -12.97
C GLY A 35 -4.44 9.28 -14.08
N GLU A 36 -3.12 9.20 -14.24
CA GLU A 36 -2.50 8.31 -15.22
C GLU A 36 -2.37 6.90 -14.65
N LEU A 37 -2.67 5.89 -15.48
CA LEU A 37 -2.54 4.49 -15.10
C LEU A 37 -1.06 4.11 -14.94
N ILE A 38 -0.76 3.51 -13.78
CA ILE A 38 0.50 2.82 -13.54
C ILE A 38 0.21 1.34 -13.51
N MET A 39 0.74 0.62 -14.50
CA MET A 39 0.59 -0.83 -14.60
C MET A 39 1.68 -1.52 -13.79
N SER A 40 1.26 -2.39 -12.86
CA SER A 40 2.18 -3.25 -12.12
C SER A 40 2.27 -4.62 -12.80
N PRO A 41 3.45 -5.26 -12.82
CA PRO A 41 3.54 -6.65 -13.23
C PRO A 41 2.73 -7.53 -12.28
N LYS A 42 2.19 -8.64 -12.80
CA LYS A 42 1.50 -9.60 -11.94
C LYS A 42 2.45 -10.12 -10.85
N PRO A 43 2.00 -10.13 -9.58
CA PRO A 43 2.81 -10.59 -8.48
C PRO A 43 3.08 -12.09 -8.62
N SER A 44 4.28 -12.51 -8.21
CA SER A 44 4.62 -13.94 -8.20
C SER A 44 3.91 -14.67 -7.06
N ASN A 45 3.69 -15.97 -7.20
CA ASN A 45 3.15 -16.80 -6.11
C ASN A 45 3.98 -16.70 -4.81
N ARG A 46 5.29 -16.47 -4.93
CA ARG A 46 6.18 -16.31 -3.78
C ARG A 46 5.88 -15.01 -3.03
N HIS A 47 5.71 -13.92 -3.77
CA HIS A 47 5.36 -12.61 -3.23
C HIS A 47 3.98 -12.65 -2.57
N GLN A 48 2.99 -13.24 -3.22
CA GLN A 48 1.64 -13.39 -2.64
C GLN A 48 1.63 -14.25 -1.36
N ARG A 49 2.42 -15.32 -1.31
CA ARG A 49 2.60 -16.11 -0.08
C ARG A 49 3.22 -15.27 1.06
N LEU A 50 4.14 -14.38 0.72
CA LEU A 50 4.78 -13.50 1.70
C LEU A 50 3.79 -12.45 2.23
N CYS A 51 3.03 -11.79 1.35
CA CYS A 51 1.98 -10.83 1.73
C CYS A 51 0.91 -11.49 2.61
N THR A 52 0.50 -12.71 2.26
CA THR A 52 -0.46 -13.51 3.04
C THR A 52 0.06 -13.81 4.45
N GLU A 53 1.34 -14.22 4.58
CA GLU A 53 1.95 -14.51 5.87
C GLU A 53 2.06 -13.24 6.74
N ILE A 54 2.45 -12.11 6.14
CA ILE A 54 2.49 -10.81 6.81
C ILE A 54 1.09 -10.45 7.32
N ALA A 55 0.06 -10.49 6.46
CA ALA A 55 -1.30 -10.16 6.84
C ALA A 55 -1.81 -11.05 7.98
N PHE A 56 -1.52 -12.36 7.94
CA PHE A 56 -1.86 -13.29 9.01
C PHE A 56 -1.20 -12.91 10.34
N GLN A 57 0.11 -12.66 10.34
CA GLN A 57 0.85 -12.28 11.55
C GLN A 57 0.38 -10.95 12.13
N LEU A 58 0.06 -9.96 11.29
CA LEU A 58 -0.50 -8.68 11.72
C LEU A 58 -1.83 -8.88 12.45
N ARG A 59 -2.77 -9.62 11.85
CA ARG A 59 -4.07 -9.93 12.49
C ARG A 59 -3.90 -10.71 13.79
N SER A 60 -2.98 -11.67 13.82
CA SER A 60 -2.72 -12.47 15.02
C SER A 60 -2.15 -11.64 16.18
N GLN A 61 -1.38 -10.59 15.90
CA GLN A 61 -0.70 -9.80 16.93
C GLN A 61 -1.52 -8.58 17.36
N LEU A 62 -2.17 -7.92 16.41
CA LEU A 62 -2.84 -6.64 16.64
C LEU A 62 -4.37 -6.76 16.69
N GLY A 63 -4.94 -7.91 16.29
CA GLY A 63 -6.37 -8.00 15.98
C GLY A 63 -6.70 -7.17 14.73
N GLY A 64 -7.90 -6.58 14.70
CA GLY A 64 -8.38 -5.80 13.55
C GLY A 64 -8.38 -6.61 12.25
N GLU A 65 -8.20 -5.93 11.13
CA GLU A 65 -8.08 -6.59 9.82
C GLU A 65 -6.82 -6.14 9.09
N ALA A 66 -6.16 -7.13 8.46
CA ALA A 66 -5.11 -6.91 7.48
C ALA A 66 -5.57 -7.48 6.14
N VAL A 67 -5.44 -6.69 5.08
CA VAL A 67 -5.91 -7.04 3.74
C VAL A 67 -4.78 -6.85 2.75
N VAL A 68 -4.69 -7.76 1.79
CA VAL A 68 -3.73 -7.69 0.68
C VAL A 68 -4.32 -6.87 -0.46
N GLU A 69 -3.48 -6.13 -1.18
CA GLU A 69 -3.85 -5.38 -2.40
C GLU A 69 -5.05 -4.43 -2.22
N ALA A 70 -5.19 -3.82 -1.04
CA ALA A 70 -6.24 -2.82 -0.79
C ALA A 70 -5.79 -1.44 -1.30
N ALA A 71 -6.61 -0.80 -2.14
CA ALA A 71 -6.30 0.50 -2.70
C ALA A 71 -6.39 1.62 -1.64
N VAL A 72 -5.37 2.48 -1.60
CA VAL A 72 -5.21 3.60 -0.68
C VAL A 72 -5.13 4.90 -1.47
N LEU A 73 -6.03 5.84 -1.17
CA LEU A 73 -5.94 7.20 -1.69
C LEU A 73 -4.88 7.97 -0.89
N THR A 74 -3.87 8.49 -1.59
CA THR A 74 -2.81 9.29 -0.99
C THR A 74 -2.98 10.78 -1.28
N THR A 75 -2.38 11.63 -0.45
CA THR A 75 -2.46 13.09 -0.59
C THR A 75 -1.59 13.66 -1.70
N SER A 76 -0.57 12.92 -2.17
CA SER A 76 0.44 13.44 -3.10
C SER A 76 0.90 12.48 -4.19
N ALA A 77 0.48 11.21 -4.18
CA ALA A 77 0.90 10.22 -5.15
C ALA A 77 -0.27 9.52 -5.86
N GLY A 78 -1.49 10.06 -5.76
CA GLY A 78 -2.69 9.45 -6.36
C GLY A 78 -3.20 8.23 -5.57
N VAL A 79 -3.71 7.23 -6.30
CA VAL A 79 -4.21 5.97 -5.71
C VAL A 79 -3.13 4.92 -5.81
N ARG A 80 -2.74 4.34 -4.67
CA ARG A 80 -1.71 3.31 -4.58
C ARG A 80 -2.27 2.03 -4.03
N VAL A 81 -1.72 0.90 -4.45
CA VAL A 81 -2.14 -0.43 -4.02
C VAL A 81 -0.96 -1.06 -3.30
N PRO A 82 -0.77 -0.78 -2.01
CA PRO A 82 0.25 -1.46 -1.21
C PRO A 82 -0.02 -2.96 -1.12
N ASP A 83 1.04 -3.72 -0.84
CA ASP A 83 0.97 -5.17 -0.73
C ASP A 83 0.11 -5.65 0.44
N VAL A 84 0.21 -5.00 1.59
CA VAL A 84 -0.65 -5.26 2.76
C VAL A 84 -0.99 -3.94 3.44
N VAL A 85 -2.23 -3.81 3.90
CA VAL A 85 -2.65 -2.77 4.83
C VAL A 85 -3.14 -3.40 6.11
N TRP A 86 -3.02 -2.69 7.23
CA TRP A 86 -3.68 -3.05 8.49
C TRP A 86 -4.28 -1.82 9.17
N MET A 87 -5.46 -2.00 9.77
CA MET A 87 -6.04 -1.04 10.70
C MET A 87 -7.05 -1.72 11.66
N PRO A 88 -7.38 -1.07 12.79
CA PRO A 88 -8.41 -1.55 13.72
C PRO A 88 -9.77 -1.76 13.04
N GLN A 89 -10.54 -2.74 13.51
CA GLN A 89 -11.83 -3.15 12.90
C GLN A 89 -12.80 -1.96 12.74
N GLU A 90 -12.86 -1.10 13.76
CA GLU A 90 -13.74 0.07 13.82
C GLU A 90 -13.40 1.13 12.77
N LYS A 91 -12.17 1.13 12.24
CA LYS A 91 -11.71 2.12 11.27
C LYS A 91 -12.09 1.74 9.83
N TRP A 92 -12.23 0.45 9.54
CA TRP A 92 -12.63 -0.06 8.22
C TRP A 92 -13.98 0.49 7.74
N SER A 93 -14.93 0.73 8.65
CA SER A 93 -16.26 1.21 8.29
C SER A 93 -16.34 2.72 8.04
N VAL A 94 -15.29 3.49 8.33
CA VAL A 94 -15.33 4.96 8.27
C VAL A 94 -14.19 5.59 7.49
N SER A 95 -13.07 4.88 7.30
CA SER A 95 -11.86 5.42 6.68
C SER A 95 -11.71 4.99 5.22
N HIS A 96 -12.73 5.27 4.42
CA HIS A 96 -12.71 5.04 2.98
C HIS A 96 -13.50 6.12 2.21
N THR A 97 -13.28 6.23 0.92
CA THR A 97 -14.07 7.11 0.03
C THR A 97 -15.37 6.42 -0.38
N THR A 98 -16.25 7.11 -1.10
CA THR A 98 -17.47 6.50 -1.66
C THR A 98 -17.19 5.41 -2.71
N GLN A 99 -15.94 5.27 -3.15
CA GLN A 99 -15.47 4.26 -4.10
C GLN A 99 -14.57 3.22 -3.41
N ASP A 100 -14.76 3.04 -2.09
CA ASP A 100 -14.05 2.07 -1.24
C ASP A 100 -12.52 2.22 -1.17
N LEU A 101 -11.97 3.36 -1.62
CA LEU A 101 -10.54 3.64 -1.45
C LEU A 101 -10.23 3.95 0.01
N LEU A 102 -9.30 3.23 0.61
CA LEU A 102 -8.89 3.45 1.99
C LEU A 102 -8.21 4.80 2.16
N GLN A 103 -8.49 5.46 3.29
CA GLN A 103 -7.86 6.71 3.68
C GLN A 103 -7.11 6.51 4.99
N ALA A 104 -5.82 6.82 4.98
CA ALA A 104 -4.95 6.79 6.17
C ALA A 104 -5.04 5.50 7.01
N PRO A 105 -4.83 4.28 6.44
CA PRO A 105 -4.66 3.07 7.26
C PRO A 105 -3.53 3.26 8.29
N ASP A 106 -3.55 2.49 9.39
CA ASP A 106 -2.56 2.65 10.46
C ASP A 106 -1.19 2.11 10.05
N LEU A 107 -1.17 1.00 9.31
CA LEU A 107 0.03 0.38 8.77
C LEU A 107 -0.14 0.08 7.28
N VAL A 108 0.89 0.41 6.51
CA VAL A 108 1.09 -0.06 5.15
C VAL A 108 2.35 -0.92 5.08
N VAL A 109 2.31 -1.99 4.30
CA VAL A 109 3.46 -2.84 4.01
C VAL A 109 3.74 -2.84 2.51
N GLU A 110 4.99 -2.64 2.15
CA GLU A 110 5.53 -2.76 0.80
C GLU A 110 6.61 -3.85 0.78
N VAL A 111 6.43 -4.87 -0.04
CA VAL A 111 7.36 -5.97 -0.22
C VAL A 111 8.09 -5.78 -1.54
N LEU A 112 9.39 -5.50 -1.45
CA LEU A 112 10.19 -5.18 -2.63
C LEU A 112 10.29 -6.39 -3.57
N SER A 113 10.22 -6.09 -4.87
CA SER A 113 10.48 -7.00 -5.98
C SER A 113 11.70 -6.53 -6.78
N PRO A 114 12.40 -7.41 -7.52
CA PRO A 114 13.61 -7.05 -8.26
C PRO A 114 13.44 -5.91 -9.28
N GLY A 115 12.21 -5.65 -9.73
CA GLY A 115 11.89 -4.57 -10.67
C GLY A 115 11.63 -3.22 -10.01
N ASN A 116 11.46 -3.15 -8.68
CA ASN A 116 11.14 -1.89 -8.02
C ASN A 116 12.34 -0.94 -8.02
N ARG A 117 12.11 0.31 -8.43
CA ARG A 117 13.12 1.37 -8.30
C ARG A 117 13.03 2.00 -6.92
N GLN A 118 14.18 2.21 -6.29
CA GLN A 118 14.27 2.84 -4.97
C GLN A 118 13.56 4.20 -4.93
N THR A 119 13.63 4.98 -6.00
CA THR A 119 12.97 6.29 -6.11
C THR A 119 11.45 6.19 -6.06
N GLU A 120 10.88 5.17 -6.70
CA GLU A 120 9.42 4.94 -6.73
C GLU A 120 8.92 4.52 -5.34
N ILE A 121 9.64 3.59 -4.69
CA ILE A 121 9.33 3.16 -3.33
C ILE A 121 9.45 4.32 -2.34
N ASN A 122 10.53 5.11 -2.41
CA ASN A 122 10.69 6.27 -1.54
C ASN A 122 9.56 7.28 -1.74
N HIS A 123 9.14 7.52 -2.98
CA HIS A 123 8.01 8.41 -3.27
C HIS A 123 6.71 7.89 -2.63
N LYS A 124 6.40 6.59 -2.76
CA LYS A 124 5.25 5.96 -2.10
C LYS A 124 5.31 6.10 -0.58
N ILE A 125 6.45 5.79 0.04
CA ILE A 125 6.63 5.90 1.50
C ILE A 125 6.33 7.33 1.97
N GLN A 126 6.89 8.34 1.29
CA GLN A 126 6.64 9.74 1.65
C GLN A 126 5.16 10.10 1.50
N ALA A 127 4.51 9.66 0.42
CA ALA A 127 3.09 9.92 0.19
C ALA A 127 2.20 9.24 1.24
N TYR A 128 2.52 8.01 1.64
CA TYR A 128 1.79 7.31 2.70
C TYR A 128 1.89 8.05 4.04
N LEU A 129 3.11 8.37 4.46
CA LEU A 129 3.34 9.10 5.71
C LEU A 129 2.67 10.48 5.68
N ALA A 130 2.76 11.21 4.57
CA ALA A 130 2.09 12.51 4.39
C ALA A 130 0.56 12.40 4.36
N SER A 131 0.01 11.21 4.12
CA SER A 131 -1.43 10.92 4.18
C SER A 131 -1.92 10.57 5.59
N GLY A 132 -1.05 10.64 6.60
CA GLY A 132 -1.39 10.35 7.99
C GLY A 132 -1.28 8.87 8.38
N ILE A 133 -0.70 8.03 7.52
CA ILE A 133 -0.38 6.64 7.87
C ILE A 133 0.71 6.66 8.94
N GLN A 134 0.47 5.94 10.05
CA GLN A 134 1.34 5.99 11.22
C GLN A 134 2.70 5.33 10.94
N GLU A 135 2.71 4.22 10.20
CA GLU A 135 3.91 3.44 9.91
C GLU A 135 3.85 2.80 8.53
N VAL A 136 4.97 2.79 7.83
CA VAL A 136 5.15 2.03 6.58
C VAL A 136 6.27 1.01 6.80
N LEU A 137 5.94 -0.26 6.74
CA LEU A 137 6.92 -1.35 6.76
C LEU A 137 7.38 -1.64 5.34
N VAL A 138 8.69 -1.59 5.11
CA VAL A 138 9.31 -2.06 3.87
C VAL A 138 10.00 -3.39 4.14
N VAL A 139 9.63 -4.42 3.38
CA VAL A 139 10.27 -5.73 3.41
C VAL A 139 11.15 -5.87 2.16
N GLY A 140 12.46 -5.85 2.35
CA GLY A 140 13.43 -5.97 1.27
C GLY A 140 13.57 -7.39 0.71
N LEU A 141 14.27 -7.50 -0.43
CA LEU A 141 14.47 -8.75 -1.17
C LEU A 141 15.14 -9.88 -0.37
N THR A 142 15.87 -9.54 0.69
CA THR A 142 16.54 -10.51 1.57
C THR A 142 15.82 -10.73 2.91
N GLY A 143 14.59 -10.22 3.05
CA GLY A 143 13.83 -10.24 4.30
C GLY A 143 14.25 -9.17 5.31
N LYS A 144 15.09 -8.21 4.92
CA LYS A 144 15.39 -7.04 5.75
C LYS A 144 14.13 -6.20 5.91
N MET A 145 13.78 -5.85 7.15
CA MET A 145 12.61 -5.04 7.46
C MET A 145 13.04 -3.65 7.92
N GLU A 146 12.40 -2.63 7.37
CA GLU A 146 12.59 -1.22 7.75
C GLU A 146 11.23 -0.60 8.06
N PHE A 147 11.11 0.04 9.22
CA PHE A 147 9.88 0.70 9.65
C PHE A 147 10.05 2.21 9.45
N HIS A 148 9.33 2.76 8.49
CA HIS A 148 9.36 4.17 8.17
C HIS A 148 8.23 4.88 8.91
N ARG A 149 8.59 6.00 9.55
CA ARG A 149 7.70 6.89 10.27
C ARG A 149 8.09 8.34 9.95
N GLN A 150 7.26 9.29 10.35
CA GLN A 150 7.52 10.73 10.14
C GLN A 150 8.86 11.21 10.75
N ASP A 151 9.33 10.54 11.80
CA ASP A 151 10.59 10.84 12.49
C ASP A 151 11.81 10.10 11.92
N GLY A 152 11.63 9.21 10.92
CA GLY A 152 12.72 8.53 10.23
C GLY A 152 12.52 7.03 10.05
N VAL A 153 13.63 6.33 9.83
CA VAL A 153 13.68 4.88 9.60
C VAL A 153 14.14 4.18 10.87
N HIS A 154 13.43 3.10 11.22
CA HIS A 154 13.64 2.36 12.46
C HIS A 154 13.70 0.85 12.20
N SER A 155 14.34 0.13 13.11
CA SER A 155 14.43 -1.34 13.05
C SER A 155 13.29 -2.07 13.77
N THR A 156 12.43 -1.34 14.48
CA THR A 156 11.30 -1.88 15.24
C THR A 156 10.02 -1.09 14.98
N SER A 157 8.88 -1.77 15.04
CA SER A 157 7.56 -1.17 14.86
C SER A 157 7.12 -0.32 16.05
N ALA A 158 6.42 0.78 15.78
CA ALA A 158 5.70 1.57 16.78
C ALA A 158 4.39 0.89 17.24
N LEU A 159 3.88 -0.06 16.46
CA LEU A 159 2.71 -0.90 16.79
C LEU A 159 3.11 -2.16 17.57
N ASN A 160 4.38 -2.30 17.94
CA ASN A 160 4.93 -3.45 18.67
C ASN A 160 4.77 -4.80 17.93
N ILE A 161 4.73 -4.81 16.60
CA ILE A 161 4.75 -6.06 15.82
C ILE A 161 6.16 -6.64 15.70
N THR A 162 6.24 -7.97 15.67
CA THR A 162 7.44 -8.72 15.31
C THR A 162 7.07 -9.76 14.25
N LEU A 163 7.65 -9.64 13.05
CA LEU A 163 7.38 -10.57 11.95
C LEU A 163 8.47 -11.63 11.83
N THR A 164 8.07 -12.88 11.63
CA THR A 164 8.98 -14.00 11.32
C THR A 164 8.62 -14.54 9.94
N LEU A 165 9.37 -14.13 8.92
CA LEU A 165 9.05 -14.45 7.53
C LEU A 165 9.85 -15.67 7.03
N PRO A 166 9.23 -16.61 6.30
CA PRO A 166 9.93 -17.81 5.82
C PRO A 166 11.06 -17.47 4.84
N SER A 167 12.31 -17.75 5.22
CA SER A 167 13.50 -17.37 4.45
C SER A 167 13.53 -17.90 3.01
N HIS A 168 12.92 -19.07 2.77
CA HIS A 168 12.81 -19.67 1.43
C HIS A 168 11.95 -18.84 0.44
N LEU A 169 11.21 -17.85 0.93
CA LEU A 169 10.42 -16.93 0.12
C LEU A 169 11.20 -15.69 -0.38
N PHE A 170 12.48 -15.57 -0.05
CA PHE A 170 13.34 -14.45 -0.46
C PHE A 170 14.41 -14.84 -1.50
N GLN A 171 14.22 -15.98 -2.18
CA GLN A 171 15.13 -16.53 -3.19
C GLN A 171 14.79 -16.06 -4.60
#